data_AF-A0A3Q2X4Q2-F1
#
_entry.id   AF-A0A3Q2X4Q2-F1
#
_cell.length_a   1.000
_cell.length_b   1.000
_cell.length_c   1.000
_cell.angle_alpha   90.00
_cell.angle_beta   90.00
_cell.angle_gamma   90.00
#
_symmetry.space_group_name_H-M   'P 1'
#
loop_
_entity.id
_entity.type
_entity.pdbx_description
1 polymer ?
#
loop_
_entity_poly.entity_id
_entity_poly.type
_entity_poly.pdbx_seq_one_letter_code
_entity_poly.pdbx_strand_id
1 'polypeptide(L)'
;MASAHYTTHEYFIFFFNAQRNCVENVILLFSPPRRHVMLPKELAKRVPKTHLMSETEWRNLGVQQSQGWVHYMIHQPEPHILLFRRPLPNPKS
;
A
#
# COMPACT_ATOMS: atom_id res chain seq x y z
N MET A 1 21.04 7.11 21.94
CA MET A 1 19.70 7.49 21.48
C MET A 1 19.62 7.19 19.99
N ALA A 2 18.81 6.23 19.57
CA ALA A 2 18.68 5.91 18.15
C ALA A 2 17.73 6.92 17.51
N SER A 3 18.27 7.90 16.81
CA SER A 3 17.51 8.79 15.94
C SER A 3 17.30 8.07 14.61
N ALA A 4 16.09 7.58 14.37
CA ALA A 4 15.70 7.09 13.06
C ALA A 4 15.09 8.26 12.29
N HIS A 5 15.92 8.98 11.52
CA HIS A 5 15.45 9.87 10.47
C HIS A 5 14.93 9.01 9.32
N TYR A 6 13.62 8.77 9.30
CA TYR A 6 12.95 8.28 8.10
C TYR A 6 12.66 9.47 7.19
N THR A 7 13.63 9.80 6.34
CA THR A 7 13.40 10.74 5.24
C THR A 7 12.73 9.98 4.10
N THR A 8 11.40 9.97 4.05
CA THR A 8 10.62 9.57 2.86
C THR A 8 9.75 10.75 2.42
N HIS A 9 10.37 11.65 1.67
CA HIS A 9 9.81 12.91 1.19
C HIS A 9 9.06 12.75 -0.15
N GLU A 10 8.26 11.69 -0.33
CA GLU A 10 7.62 11.37 -1.63
C GLU A 10 6.21 10.78 -1.47
N TYR A 11 5.37 11.37 -0.62
CA TYR A 11 3.96 10.97 -0.50
C TYR A 11 3.02 12.17 -0.38
N PHE A 12 2.92 12.99 -1.43
CA PHE A 12 1.82 13.95 -1.58
C PHE A 12 1.62 14.35 -3.04
N ILE A 13 0.94 13.53 -3.85
CA ILE A 13 -0.01 14.02 -4.88
C ILE A 13 -1.15 12.98 -5.00
N PHE A 14 -2.29 13.29 -4.38
CA PHE A 14 -3.58 12.81 -4.84
C PHE A 14 -4.09 13.79 -5.90
N PHE A 15 -4.45 13.31 -7.09
CA PHE A 15 -5.52 13.93 -7.87
C PHE A 15 -6.42 12.85 -8.46
N PHE A 16 -7.68 12.86 -8.02
CA PHE A 16 -8.80 12.32 -8.75
C PHE A 16 -8.97 13.18 -10.01
N ASN A 17 -8.82 12.62 -11.22
CA ASN A 17 -9.58 13.11 -12.35
C ASN A 17 -9.73 12.07 -13.46
N ALA A 18 -10.90 12.11 -14.08
CA ALA A 18 -11.33 11.24 -15.14
C ALA A 18 -10.62 11.57 -16.47
N GLN A 19 -10.51 10.53 -17.30
CA GLN A 19 -10.22 10.55 -18.74
C GLN A 19 -8.81 10.95 -19.24
N ARG A 20 -8.22 9.96 -19.92
CA ARG A 20 -7.28 9.98 -21.05
C ARG A 20 -5.77 10.09 -20.78
N ASN A 21 -5.10 9.16 -21.47
CA ASN A 21 -3.78 9.22 -22.09
C ASN A 21 -2.54 8.77 -21.30
N CYS A 22 -1.99 7.69 -21.86
CA CYS A 22 -0.70 7.05 -21.66
C CYS A 22 0.47 8.03 -21.48
N VAL A 23 1.18 7.93 -20.35
CA VAL A 23 2.64 8.03 -20.09
C VAL A 23 2.77 7.59 -18.61
N GLU A 24 3.69 6.76 -18.09
CA GLU A 24 5.11 6.54 -18.33
C GLU A 24 5.46 5.10 -17.87
N ASN A 25 5.96 4.24 -18.77
CA ASN A 25 6.10 2.79 -18.51
C ASN A 25 7.55 2.26 -18.57
N VAL A 26 8.58 3.11 -18.48
CA VAL A 26 9.96 2.65 -18.76
C VAL A 26 10.89 2.65 -17.54
N ILE A 27 10.60 3.35 -16.44
CA ILE A 27 11.47 3.37 -15.24
C ILE A 27 10.94 2.46 -14.10
N LEU A 28 9.66 2.03 -14.15
CA LEU A 28 8.99 1.31 -13.07
C LEU A 28 9.17 -0.22 -13.07
N LEU A 29 9.87 -0.80 -14.05
CA LEU A 29 9.94 -2.26 -14.23
C LEU A 29 10.81 -2.99 -13.20
N PHE A 30 11.65 -2.28 -12.44
CA PHE A 30 12.57 -2.89 -11.46
C PHE A 30 12.08 -2.86 -10.01
N SER A 31 11.12 -2.00 -9.67
CA SER A 31 10.56 -1.94 -8.32
C SER A 31 9.13 -2.48 -8.32
N PRO A 32 8.79 -3.42 -7.42
CA PRO A 32 7.39 -3.81 -7.25
C PRO A 32 6.57 -2.57 -6.90
N PRO A 33 5.36 -2.42 -7.46
CA PRO A 33 4.52 -1.26 -7.17
C PRO A 33 4.12 -1.30 -5.69
N ARG A 34 4.21 -0.14 -5.03
CA ARG A 34 3.84 0.06 -3.63
C ARG A 34 2.62 0.99 -3.55
N ARG A 35 1.68 0.70 -2.65
CA ARG A 35 0.51 1.54 -2.38
C ARG A 35 0.30 1.64 -0.87
N HIS A 36 -0.14 2.81 -0.42
CA HIS A 36 -0.65 2.99 0.93
C HIS A 36 -2.16 3.28 0.86
N VAL A 37 -2.92 2.76 1.81
CA VAL A 37 -4.34 3.07 1.97
C VAL A 37 -4.56 3.66 3.35
N MET A 38 -5.14 4.85 3.40
CA MET A 38 -5.52 5.52 4.63
C MET A 38 -6.95 5.09 5.00
N LEU A 39 -7.10 4.47 6.17
CA LEU A 39 -8.41 4.11 6.70
C LEU A 39 -9.00 5.25 7.53
N PRO A 40 -10.33 5.44 7.50
CA PRO A 40 -11.03 6.22 8.52
C PRO A 40 -10.71 5.70 9.93
N LYS A 41 -10.61 6.60 10.91
CA LYS A 41 -10.24 6.27 12.30
C LYS A 41 -11.10 5.16 12.92
N GLU A 42 -12.38 5.09 12.55
CA GLU A 42 -13.30 4.06 13.05
C GLU A 42 -12.99 2.66 12.51
N LEU A 43 -12.51 2.56 11.27
CA LEU A 43 -12.10 1.29 10.67
C LEU A 43 -10.69 0.87 11.12
N ALA A 44 -9.81 1.83 11.39
CA ALA A 44 -8.46 1.57 11.88
C ALA A 44 -8.46 0.77 13.20
N LYS A 45 -9.49 0.92 14.04
CA LYS A 45 -9.66 0.14 15.28
C LYS A 45 -9.83 -1.37 15.03
N ARG A 46 -10.28 -1.76 13.83
CA ARG A 46 -10.50 -3.16 13.42
C ARG A 46 -9.26 -3.79 12.78
N VAL A 47 -8.21 -3.02 12.54
CA VAL A 47 -6.97 -3.53 11.95
C VAL A 47 -6.23 -4.38 12.99
N PRO A 48 -5.90 -5.64 12.69
CA PRO A 48 -5.15 -6.49 13.61
C PRO A 48 -3.72 -5.95 13.79
N LYS A 49 -3.26 -5.95 15.04
CA LYS A 49 -1.88 -5.55 15.42
C LYS A 49 -0.92 -6.74 15.50
N THR A 50 -1.46 -7.97 15.49
CA THR A 50 -0.71 -9.21 15.75
C THR A 50 -0.19 -9.85 14.47
N HIS A 51 -0.80 -9.58 13.32
CA HIS A 51 -0.47 -10.22 12.05
C HIS A 51 -0.81 -9.33 10.85
N LEU A 52 -0.20 -9.64 9.71
CA LEU A 52 -0.50 -9.03 8.41
C LEU A 52 -1.80 -9.60 7.86
N MET A 53 -2.68 -8.71 7.42
CA MET A 53 -3.96 -9.10 6.81
C MET A 53 -3.80 -9.80 5.46
N SER A 54 -4.51 -10.92 5.31
CA SER A 54 -4.79 -11.60 4.05
C SER A 54 -5.68 -10.76 3.11
N GLU A 55 -5.75 -11.15 1.84
CA GLU A 55 -6.62 -10.51 0.84
C GLU A 55 -8.08 -10.42 1.29
N THR A 56 -8.61 -11.51 1.84
CA THR A 56 -9.98 -11.55 2.34
C THR A 56 -10.19 -10.58 3.51
N GLU A 57 -9.24 -10.49 4.44
CA GLU A 57 -9.38 -9.65 5.64
C GLU A 57 -9.43 -8.16 5.29
N TRP A 58 -8.50 -7.66 4.46
CA TRP A 58 -8.54 -6.24 4.10
C TRP A 58 -9.71 -5.91 3.16
N ARG A 59 -10.18 -6.86 2.33
CA ARG A 59 -11.42 -6.69 1.55
C ARG A 59 -12.65 -6.59 2.45
N ASN A 60 -12.70 -7.38 3.53
CA ASN A 60 -13.78 -7.33 4.52
C ASN A 60 -13.78 -6.01 5.31
N LEU A 61 -12.64 -5.33 5.43
CA LEU A 61 -12.57 -3.96 5.97
C LEU A 61 -13.08 -2.89 5.00
N GLY A 62 -13.40 -3.26 3.75
CA GLY A 62 -13.87 -2.35 2.71
C GLY A 62 -12.78 -1.80 1.80
N VAL A 63 -11.53 -2.29 1.92
CA VAL A 63 -10.45 -1.88 1.02
C VAL A 63 -10.66 -2.54 -0.34
N GLN A 64 -10.72 -1.72 -1.40
CA GLN A 64 -10.94 -2.18 -2.78
C GLN A 64 -9.69 -1.96 -3.61
N GLN A 65 -9.10 -3.06 -4.11
CA GLN A 65 -7.95 -3.05 -5.01
C GLN A 65 -8.09 -4.19 -6.02
N SER A 66 -7.29 -4.14 -7.10
CA SER A 66 -7.15 -5.28 -8.02
C SER A 66 -6.59 -6.52 -7.31
N GLN A 67 -6.64 -7.70 -7.92
CA GLN A 67 -6.08 -8.90 -7.32
C GLN A 67 -4.54 -8.84 -7.23
N GLY A 68 -3.97 -9.50 -6.21
CA GLY A 68 -2.53 -9.70 -6.06
C GLY A 68 -1.80 -8.67 -5.18
N TRP A 69 -2.52 -7.73 -4.56
CA TRP A 69 -1.94 -6.85 -3.55
C TRP A 69 -1.75 -7.58 -2.22
N VAL A 70 -0.57 -7.43 -1.65
CA VAL A 70 -0.17 -8.06 -0.39
C VAL A 70 0.12 -6.97 0.64
N HIS A 71 -0.59 -7.02 1.77
CA HIS A 71 -0.27 -6.21 2.94
C HIS A 71 1.03 -6.75 3.55
N TYR A 72 2.10 -5.98 3.50
CA TYR A 72 3.46 -6.50 3.78
C TYR A 72 4.09 -5.96 5.06
N MET A 73 3.54 -4.89 5.64
CA MET A 73 4.09 -4.27 6.84
C MET A 73 2.98 -3.55 7.62
N ILE A 74 3.01 -3.69 8.95
CA ILE A 74 2.18 -2.92 9.88
C ILE A 74 2.97 -1.69 10.31
N HIS A 75 2.43 -0.50 10.07
CA HIS A 75 3.03 0.73 10.57
C HIS A 75 2.47 1.07 11.96
N GLN A 76 3.21 0.71 13.01
CA GLN A 76 2.74 0.84 14.40
C GLN A 76 2.39 2.27 14.84
N PRO A 77 3.17 3.32 14.49
CA PRO A 77 2.83 4.69 14.87
C PRO A 77 1.50 5.17 14.24
N GLU A 78 1.22 4.76 13.01
CA GLU A 78 0.01 5.15 12.27
C GLU A 78 -0.73 3.91 11.74
N PRO A 79 -1.47 3.18 12.61
CA PRO A 79 -2.10 1.90 12.27
C PRO A 79 -3.27 2.04 11.28
N HIS A 80 -3.70 3.27 11.01
CA HIS A 80 -4.69 3.59 9.99
C HIS A 80 -4.10 3.59 8.58
N ILE A 81 -2.76 3.47 8.44
CA ILE A 81 -2.07 3.35 7.17
C ILE A 81 -1.79 1.87 6.87
N LEU A 82 -2.40 1.35 5.81
CA LEU A 82 -2.13 0.01 5.32
C LEU A 82 -1.12 0.05 4.17
N LEU A 83 -0.06 -0.76 4.27
CA LEU A 83 1.04 -0.78 3.31
C LEU A 83 0.96 -2.01 2.41
N PHE A 84 0.71 -1.79 1.12
CA PHE A 84 0.57 -2.85 0.12
C PHE A 84 1.72 -2.86 -0.87
N ARG A 85 2.09 -4.06 -1.32
CA ARG A 85 2.97 -4.30 -2.46
C ARG A 85 2.35 -5.34 -3.37
N ARG A 86 2.60 -5.26 -4.67
CA ARG A 86 2.29 -6.36 -5.59
C ARG A 86 3.59 -7.02 -6.04
N PRO A 87 3.76 -8.34 -5.82
CA PRO A 87 4.90 -9.04 -6.39
C PRO A 87 4.90 -8.84 -7.91
N LEU A 88 6.06 -8.55 -8.48
CA LEU A 88 6.19 -8.65 -9.93
C LEU A 88 6.04 -10.13 -10.29
N PRO A 89 5.38 -10.45 -11.42
CA PRO A 89 5.43 -11.81 -11.93
C PRO A 89 6.91 -12.20 -12.03
N ASN A 90 7.28 -13.31 -11.40
CA ASN A 90 8.64 -13.80 -11.49
C ASN A 90 8.93 -14.00 -12.99
N PRO A 91 9.93 -13.31 -13.58
CA PRO A 91 10.37 -13.66 -14.91
C PRO A 91 11.16 -14.96 -14.80
N LYS A 92 10.50 -16.09 -14.61
CA LYS A 92 11.08 -17.45 -14.61
C LYS A 92 10.01 -18.38 -15.18
N SER A 93 10.28 -19.26 -16.13
CA SER A 93 11.47 -20.11 -16.30
C SER A 93 11.74 -20.43 -17.76
#